data_AF-A0A2D8JNH3-F1
#
_entry.id   AF-A0A2D8JNH3-F1
#
_cell.length_a   1.000
_cell.length_b   1.000
_cell.length_c   1.000
_cell.angle_alpha   90.00
_cell.angle_beta   90.00
_cell.angle_gamma   90.00
#
_symmetry.space_group_name_H-M   'P 1'
#
loop_
_entity.id
_entity.type
_entity.pdbx_description
1 polymer ?
#
loop_
_entity_poly.entity_id
_entity_poly.type
_entity_poly.pdbx_seq_one_letter_code
_entity_poly.pdbx_strand_id
1 'polypeptide(L)'
;MKKIFFFIFMFYINYSFGQCEDNFDVTDFNLAGNASVSGDEATLTLAQNGKRGMIWSDFKIDLDENFSVEADLYFGTKNSGGADGIAFVMQPLSNDQGSLGGG
;
A
#
# COMPACT_ATOMS: atom_id res chain seq x y z
N MET A 1 -54.53 -12.69 -38.76
CA MET A 1 -53.73 -11.66 -38.06
C MET A 1 -52.42 -12.29 -37.61
N LYS A 2 -51.32 -12.06 -38.34
CA LYS A 2 -49.99 -12.61 -38.00
C LYS A 2 -49.37 -11.68 -36.95
N LYS A 3 -49.23 -12.14 -35.71
CA LYS A 3 -48.53 -11.40 -34.65
C LYS A 3 -47.03 -11.63 -34.86
N ILE A 4 -46.34 -10.61 -35.36
CA ILE A 4 -44.87 -10.57 -35.37
C ILE A 4 -44.44 -10.37 -33.91
N PHE A 5 -43.51 -11.21 -33.42
CA PHE A 5 -42.86 -11.01 -32.12
C PHE A 5 -41.44 -10.52 -32.40
N PHE A 6 -41.12 -9.30 -31.97
CA PHE A 6 -39.80 -8.71 -32.11
C PHE A 6 -38.95 -9.16 -30.90
N PHE A 7 -38.02 -10.08 -31.13
CA PHE A 7 -37.03 -10.47 -30.12
C PHE A 7 -35.85 -9.49 -30.22
N ILE A 8 -35.80 -8.49 -29.33
CA ILE A 8 -34.60 -7.68 -29.13
C ILE A 8 -33.61 -8.55 -28.37
N PHE A 9 -32.56 -8.99 -29.05
CA PHE A 9 -31.39 -9.60 -28.44
C PHE A 9 -30.61 -8.49 -27.73
N MET A 10 -30.91 -8.21 -26.45
CA MET A 10 -29.98 -7.41 -25.63
C MET A 10 -28.73 -8.26 -25.40
N PHE A 11 -27.69 -8.01 -26.19
CA PHE A 11 -26.33 -8.37 -25.82
C PHE A 11 -25.99 -7.60 -24.54
N TYR A 12 -26.19 -8.24 -23.40
CA TYR A 12 -25.53 -7.84 -22.16
C TYR A 12 -24.04 -8.09 -22.34
N ILE A 13 -23.32 -7.06 -22.78
CA ILE A 13 -21.87 -7.05 -22.64
C ILE A 13 -21.63 -6.93 -21.14
N ASN A 14 -21.26 -8.04 -20.49
CA ASN A 14 -20.66 -7.98 -19.17
C ASN A 14 -19.30 -7.30 -19.37
N TYR A 15 -19.25 -5.99 -19.17
CA TYR A 15 -17.99 -5.35 -18.81
C TYR A 15 -17.67 -5.83 -17.41
N SER A 16 -16.92 -6.92 -17.31
CA SER A 16 -16.14 -7.19 -16.11
C SER A 16 -15.11 -6.07 -16.04
N PHE A 17 -15.44 -4.97 -15.36
CA PHE A 17 -14.41 -4.11 -14.81
C PHE A 17 -13.56 -5.03 -13.93
N GLY A 18 -12.34 -5.33 -14.37
CA GLY A 18 -11.35 -5.91 -13.48
C GLY A 18 -11.20 -4.92 -12.34
N GLN A 19 -11.81 -5.22 -11.18
CA GLN A 19 -11.39 -4.61 -9.94
C GLN A 19 -9.98 -5.16 -9.74
N CYS A 20 -8.97 -4.29 -9.79
CA CYS A 20 -7.69 -4.61 -9.21
C CYS A 20 -7.97 -4.71 -7.72
N GLU A 21 -8.06 -5.92 -7.17
CA GLU A 21 -7.92 -6.09 -5.73
C GLU A 21 -6.46 -5.78 -5.42
N ASP A 22 -6.20 -4.51 -5.14
CA ASP A 22 -4.91 -4.03 -4.65
C ASP A 22 -4.86 -4.34 -3.14
N ASN A 23 -4.91 -5.63 -2.82
CA ASN A 23 -4.80 -6.09 -1.43
C ASN A 23 -3.34 -6.03 -1.04
N PHE A 24 -3.06 -5.46 0.12
CA PHE A 24 -1.72 -5.45 0.69
C PHE A 24 -1.24 -6.89 0.95
N ASP A 25 -0.31 -7.38 0.13
CA ASP A 25 0.38 -8.65 0.36
C ASP A 25 1.76 -8.39 0.95
N VAL A 26 1.95 -8.78 2.21
CA VAL A 26 3.24 -8.62 2.90
C VAL A 26 4.41 -9.30 2.19
N THR A 27 4.14 -10.31 1.35
CA THR A 27 5.19 -11.04 0.62
C THR A 27 5.80 -10.24 -0.53
N ASP A 28 5.17 -9.13 -0.93
CA ASP A 28 5.70 -8.17 -1.89
C ASP A 28 6.64 -7.12 -1.27
N PHE A 29 6.88 -7.22 0.05
CA PHE A 29 7.67 -6.26 0.80
C PHE A 29 8.74 -6.93 1.67
N ASN A 30 9.91 -6.29 1.73
CA ASN A 30 10.89 -6.55 2.75
C ASN A 30 10.60 -5.75 4.02
N LEU A 31 10.45 -6.46 5.15
CA LEU A 31 10.32 -5.85 6.48
C LEU A 31 11.70 -5.70 7.11
N ALA A 32 12.02 -4.50 7.60
CA ALA A 32 13.27 -4.22 8.26
C ALA A 32 13.08 -3.50 9.60
N GLY A 33 14.03 -3.71 10.52
CA GLY A 33 14.01 -3.10 11.86
C GLY A 33 12.95 -3.71 12.77
N ASN A 34 12.09 -2.87 13.32
CA ASN A 34 11.00 -3.21 14.23
C ASN A 34 9.63 -3.27 13.55
N ALA A 35 9.57 -3.16 12.22
CA ALA A 35 8.33 -3.26 11.48
C ALA A 35 7.69 -4.64 11.68
N SER A 36 6.37 -4.66 11.75
CA SER A 36 5.56 -5.88 11.85
C SER A 36 4.26 -5.71 11.08
N VAL A 37 3.72 -6.81 10.57
CA VAL A 37 2.44 -6.82 9.85
C VAL A 37 1.45 -7.71 10.58
N SER A 38 0.18 -7.28 10.62
CA SER A 38 -0.94 -8.06 11.11
C SER A 38 -2.16 -7.83 10.22
N GLY A 39 -2.61 -8.87 9.52
CA GLY A 39 -3.63 -8.70 8.47
C GLY A 39 -3.12 -7.73 7.40
N ASP A 40 -3.92 -6.73 7.08
CA ASP A 40 -3.62 -5.73 6.05
C ASP A 40 -2.95 -4.46 6.61
N GLU A 41 -2.50 -4.50 7.87
CA GLU A 41 -1.86 -3.35 8.54
C GLU A 41 -0.36 -3.59 8.77
N ALA A 42 0.46 -2.67 8.25
CA ALA A 42 1.87 -2.58 8.56
C ALA A 42 2.11 -1.56 9.69
N THR A 43 2.55 -2.04 10.85
CA THR A 43 3.05 -1.20 11.94
C THR A 43 4.56 -0.99 11.77
N LEU A 44 4.98 0.23 11.41
CA LEU A 44 6.41 0.56 11.31
C LEU A 44 7.10 0.63 12.67
N THR A 45 6.48 1.29 13.65
CA THR A 45 7.02 1.42 15.01
C THR A 45 5.92 1.39 16.05
N LEU A 46 6.16 0.68 17.16
CA LEU A 46 5.36 0.83 18.37
C LEU A 46 5.66 2.16 19.05
N ALA A 47 4.71 2.67 19.85
CA ALA A 47 4.86 3.87 20.67
C ALA A 47 5.81 3.66 21.88
N GLN A 48 7.08 3.38 21.58
CA GLN A 48 8.18 3.14 22.51
C GLN A 48 9.42 3.89 22.03
N ASN A 49 10.30 4.27 22.94
CA ASN A 49 11.53 4.99 22.58
C ASN A 49 12.48 4.10 21.78
N GLY A 50 13.25 4.71 20.87
CA GLY A 50 14.36 4.07 20.15
C GLY A 50 13.90 2.99 19.17
N LYS A 51 12.72 3.14 18.57
CA LYS A 51 12.22 2.24 17.52
C LYS A 51 12.55 2.77 16.15
N ARG A 52 12.82 1.85 15.23
CA ARG A 52 12.90 2.11 13.79
C ARG A 52 12.24 0.96 13.07
N GLY A 53 11.45 1.22 12.05
CA GLY A 53 10.94 0.16 11.20
C GLY A 53 10.63 0.70 9.82
N MET A 54 10.82 -0.18 8.84
CA MET A 54 10.69 0.14 7.43
C MET A 54 9.99 -1.05 6.76
N ILE A 55 9.17 -0.74 5.77
CA ILE A 55 8.74 -1.69 4.75
C ILE A 55 9.25 -1.17 3.41
N TRP A 56 9.85 -2.04 2.63
CA TRP A 56 10.39 -1.71 1.31
C TRP A 56 9.73 -2.60 0.28
N SER A 57 9.26 -2.05 -0.84
CA SER A 57 8.76 -2.88 -1.94
C SER A 57 9.89 -3.70 -2.54
N ASP A 58 9.62 -4.95 -2.85
CA ASP A 58 10.54 -5.81 -3.61
C ASP A 58 10.53 -5.49 -5.12
N PHE A 59 9.56 -4.67 -5.56
CA PHE A 59 9.47 -4.20 -6.94
C PHE A 59 10.16 -2.85 -7.12
N LYS A 60 10.79 -2.70 -8.29
CA LYS A 60 11.34 -1.42 -8.73
C LYS A 60 10.27 -0.64 -9.48
N ILE A 61 10.23 0.67 -9.26
CA ILE A 61 9.40 1.60 -10.00
C ILE A 61 10.21 2.14 -11.19
N ASP A 62 9.60 2.16 -12.36
CA ASP A 62 10.13 2.88 -13.52
C ASP A 62 9.77 4.37 -13.40
N LEU A 63 10.78 5.23 -13.41
CA LEU A 63 10.62 6.67 -13.23
C LEU A 63 10.40 7.43 -14.55
N ASP A 64 10.51 6.75 -15.69
CA ASP A 64 10.15 7.32 -17.00
C ASP A 64 8.62 7.34 -17.20
N GLU A 65 7.88 6.60 -16.37
CA GLU A 65 6.42 6.53 -16.37
C GLU A 65 5.82 7.21 -15.13
N ASN A 66 4.59 7.71 -15.27
CA ASN A 66 3.87 8.27 -14.12
C ASN A 66 3.45 7.16 -13.15
N PHE A 67 3.62 7.40 -11.86
CA PHE A 67 3.15 6.50 -10.80
C PHE A 67 2.48 7.28 -9.66
N SER A 68 1.66 6.59 -8.88
CA SER A 68 1.03 7.10 -7.67
C SER A 68 1.25 6.11 -6.53
N VAL A 69 1.42 6.63 -5.32
CA VAL A 69 1.45 5.84 -4.09
C VAL A 69 0.39 6.40 -3.16
N GLU A 70 -0.49 5.52 -2.71
CA GLU A 70 -1.55 5.85 -1.76
C GLU A 70 -1.37 4.98 -0.52
N ALA A 71 -1.56 5.58 0.66
CA ALA A 71 -1.47 4.89 1.93
C ALA A 71 -2.36 5.58 2.96
N ASP A 72 -3.14 4.78 3.69
CA ASP A 72 -3.84 5.22 4.88
C ASP A 72 -2.89 5.15 6.08
N LEU A 73 -2.74 6.26 6.80
CA LEU A 73 -1.77 6.38 7.89
C LEU A 73 -2.49 6.64 9.22
N TYR A 74 -2.06 5.91 10.25
CA TYR A 74 -2.50 6.09 11.63
C TYR A 74 -1.29 6.33 12.56
N PHE A 75 -1.21 7.52 13.14
CA PHE A 75 -0.08 7.94 14.01
C PHE A 75 -0.37 7.77 15.50
N GLY A 76 -1.40 7.00 15.86
CA GLY A 76 -1.87 6.86 17.24
C GLY A 76 -2.76 8.01 17.71
N THR A 77 -3.00 8.07 19.03
CA THR A 77 -3.93 9.04 19.66
C THR A 77 -3.26 10.06 20.59
N LYS A 78 -1.93 10.01 20.73
CA LYS A 78 -1.19 10.93 21.61
C LYS A 78 -1.03 12.29 20.95
N ASN A 79 -1.54 13.32 21.60
CA ASN A 79 -1.52 14.70 21.08
C ASN A 79 -0.33 15.55 21.60
N SER A 80 0.54 15.01 22.45
CA SER A 80 1.73 15.70 22.96
C SER A 80 2.95 14.78 22.99
N GLY A 81 4.13 15.36 22.72
CA GLY A 81 5.40 14.64 22.76
C GLY A 81 5.55 13.56 21.67
N GLY A 82 4.95 13.77 20.49
CA GLY A 82 5.18 12.90 19.34
C GLY A 82 6.59 13.08 18.78
N ALA A 83 7.25 11.97 18.49
CA ALA A 83 8.55 11.87 17.82
C ALA A 83 8.73 10.43 17.33
N ASP A 84 9.54 10.15 16.30
CA ASP A 84 10.35 11.09 15.51
C ASP A 84 9.66 11.50 14.20
N GLY A 85 8.99 10.56 13.51
CA GLY A 85 8.27 10.82 12.26
C GLY A 85 8.23 9.62 11.32
N ILE A 86 7.81 9.87 10.07
CA ILE A 86 7.78 8.91 8.96
C ILE A 86 8.36 9.56 7.71
N ALA A 87 8.95 8.76 6.81
CA ALA A 87 9.41 9.21 5.50
C ALA A 87 8.94 8.23 4.41
N PHE A 88 8.56 8.78 3.26
CA PHE A 88 8.48 8.02 2.01
C PHE A 88 9.84 8.10 1.31
N VAL A 89 10.40 6.97 0.92
CA VAL A 89 11.75 6.91 0.38
C VAL A 89 11.78 6.09 -0.90
N MET A 90 12.39 6.67 -1.94
CA MET A 90 12.82 5.94 -3.13
C MET A 90 14.34 5.85 -3.12
N GLN A 91 14.87 4.65 -3.31
CA GLN A 91 16.32 4.45 -3.34
C GLN A 91 16.70 3.29 -4.28
N PRO A 92 17.87 3.34 -4.96
CA PRO A 92 18.19 2.41 -6.04
C PRO A 92 19.03 1.19 -5.62
N LEU A 93 19.50 1.12 -4.37
CA LEU A 93 20.57 0.24 -3.92
C LEU A 93 20.08 -1.05 -3.24
N SER A 94 19.09 -0.97 -2.34
CA SER A 94 18.57 -2.13 -1.62
C SER A 94 17.20 -1.88 -0.97
N ASN A 95 16.61 -2.92 -0.39
CA ASN A 95 15.30 -2.91 0.26
C ASN A 95 15.41 -3.25 1.77
N ASP A 96 16.57 -3.02 2.39
CA ASP A 96 16.85 -3.41 3.79
C ASP A 96 17.45 -2.28 4.65
N GLN A 97 17.55 -1.06 4.09
CA GLN A 97 18.22 0.07 4.74
C GLN A 97 17.28 0.82 5.68
N GLY A 98 17.89 1.48 6.68
CA GLY A 98 17.23 2.45 7.55
C GLY A 98 18.02 2.67 8.83
N SER A 99 17.76 3.80 9.48
CA SER A 99 18.47 4.26 10.67
C SER A 99 17.50 4.49 11.83
N LEU A 100 18.03 4.73 13.04
CA LEU A 100 17.20 5.17 14.15
C LEU A 100 16.68 6.57 13.87
N GLY A 101 15.44 6.85 14.29
CA GLY A 101 14.92 8.22 14.33
C GLY A 101 15.73 9.09 15.30
N GLY A 102 15.76 10.39 15.03
CA GLY A 102 16.53 11.35 15.83
C GLY A 102 15.91 12.73 16.00
N GLY A 103 14.89 13.09 15.20
CA GLY A 103 14.33 14.45 15.15
C GLY A 103 15.28 15.49 14.57
#